data_AF-A0A812PDX4-F1
#
_entry.id   AF-A0A812PDX4-F1
#
_cell.length_a   1.000
_cell.length_b   1.000
_cell.length_c   1.000
_cell.angle_alpha   90.00
_cell.angle_beta   90.00
_cell.angle_gamma   90.00
#
_symmetry.space_group_name_H-M   'P 1'
#
loop_
_entity.id
_entity.type
_entity.pdbx_description
1 polymer ?
#
loop_
_entity_poly.entity_id
_entity_poly.type
_entity_poly.pdbx_seq_one_letter_code
_entity_poly.pdbx_strand_id
1 'polypeptide(L)'
;MGLLAALLPVPEESLRQEVLAACAQRSPSSVAAAELGQVLSGLGIESSNPKQKALRQRYSITRRAHWRLRWLLLKAVGAVGSGCTCGLAGVAGGAFIGSCLAIPSRVMPDFQIGDTELIRALKSGYFVVLLLYYGVQRWDLVALGLKIGAGLGVCYGFWQGLVIVDPEDHGLRSVFYEGLRTSFSAMSASTCTHTSEGVAWPGSTDEDL
;
A
#
# COMPACT_ATOMS: atom_id res chain seq x y z
N MET A 1 -10.32 24.21 -21.50
CA MET A 1 -11.29 24.02 -20.40
C MET A 1 -10.65 23.46 -19.11
N GLY A 2 -9.62 22.60 -19.15
CA GLY A 2 -9.06 21.99 -17.93
C GLY A 2 -8.33 22.91 -16.93
N LEU A 3 -7.75 24.03 -17.38
CA LEU A 3 -7.04 24.97 -16.49
C LEU A 3 -7.97 25.83 -15.62
N LEU A 4 -9.21 26.08 -16.07
CA LEU A 4 -10.23 26.80 -15.30
C LEU A 4 -10.88 25.90 -14.24
N ALA A 5 -11.04 24.60 -14.52
CA ALA A 5 -11.53 23.61 -13.55
C ALA A 5 -10.54 23.38 -12.40
N ALA A 6 -9.22 23.45 -12.65
CA ALA A 6 -8.20 23.31 -11.61
C ALA A 6 -8.13 24.49 -10.63
N LEU A 7 -8.68 25.66 -10.98
CA LEU A 7 -8.51 26.91 -10.22
C LEU A 7 -9.72 27.30 -9.37
N LEU A 8 -10.91 26.78 -9.66
CA LEU A 8 -12.13 27.11 -8.93
C LEU A 8 -12.72 25.87 -8.27
N PRO A 9 -12.80 25.79 -6.93
CA PRO A 9 -13.43 24.69 -6.22
C PRO A 9 -14.94 24.90 -6.24
N VAL A 10 -15.51 24.98 -7.43
CA VAL A 10 -16.95 25.01 -7.67
C VAL A 10 -17.31 23.61 -8.18
N PRO A 11 -18.25 22.89 -7.54
CA PRO A 11 -18.65 21.57 -7.99
C PRO A 11 -19.07 21.64 -9.47
N GLU A 12 -18.38 20.86 -10.31
CA GLU A 12 -18.55 20.89 -11.77
C GLU A 12 -20.00 20.61 -12.19
N GLU A 13 -20.75 19.87 -11.36
CA GLU A 13 -22.16 19.53 -11.60
C GLU A 13 -23.06 20.77 -11.59
N SER A 14 -22.85 21.70 -10.66
CA SER A 14 -23.66 22.93 -10.58
C SER A 14 -23.35 23.88 -11.74
N LEU A 15 -22.07 23.99 -12.11
CA LEU A 15 -21.64 24.76 -13.29
C LEU A 15 -22.15 24.15 -14.59
N ARG A 16 -22.15 22.82 -14.72
CA ARG A 16 -22.71 22.13 -15.89
C ARG A 16 -24.21 22.34 -16.00
N GLN A 17 -24.96 22.24 -14.91
CA GLN A 17 -26.41 22.43 -14.95
C GLN A 17 -26.80 23.86 -15.34
N GLU A 18 -26.12 24.88 -14.81
CA GLU A 18 -26.40 26.27 -15.19
C GLU A 18 -25.95 26.59 -16.61
N VAL A 19 -24.80 26.07 -17.06
CA VAL A 19 -24.35 26.25 -18.45
C VAL A 19 -25.28 25.53 -19.42
N LEU A 20 -25.77 24.34 -19.08
CA LEU A 20 -26.74 23.62 -19.91
C LEU A 20 -28.11 24.31 -19.93
N ALA A 21 -28.57 24.86 -18.81
CA ALA A 21 -29.81 25.64 -18.77
C ALA A 21 -29.70 26.94 -19.59
N ALA A 22 -28.56 27.63 -19.52
CA ALA A 22 -28.29 28.82 -20.31
C ALA A 22 -28.11 28.52 -21.81
N CYS A 23 -27.46 27.40 -22.16
CA CYS A 23 -27.32 26.94 -23.54
C CYS A 23 -28.65 26.44 -24.13
N ALA A 24 -29.56 25.88 -23.33
CA ALA A 24 -30.86 25.43 -23.81
C ALA A 24 -31.77 26.59 -24.28
N GLN A 25 -31.51 27.81 -23.82
CA GLN A 25 -32.31 28.99 -24.17
C GLN A 25 -31.72 29.84 -25.33
N ARG A 26 -30.52 29.54 -25.84
CA ARG A 26 -29.84 30.41 -26.83
C ARG A 26 -29.19 29.65 -27.99
N SER A 27 -29.42 30.16 -29.20
CA SER A 27 -28.91 29.63 -30.47
C SER A 27 -27.36 29.65 -30.53
N PRO A 28 -26.72 28.61 -31.09
CA PRO A 28 -25.28 28.34 -30.95
C PRO A 28 -24.32 29.26 -31.75
N SER A 29 -24.77 30.40 -32.27
CA SER A 29 -23.92 31.31 -33.03
C SER A 29 -23.21 32.32 -32.12
N SER A 30 -21.96 31.99 -31.78
CA SER A 30 -20.92 32.83 -31.15
C SER A 30 -21.29 33.52 -29.83
N VAL A 31 -21.05 32.84 -28.70
CA VAL A 31 -21.05 33.45 -27.37
C VAL A 31 -19.81 34.35 -27.24
N ALA A 32 -20.00 35.66 -27.42
CA ALA A 32 -18.94 36.65 -27.24
C ALA A 32 -18.52 36.71 -25.76
N ALA A 33 -17.20 36.77 -25.50
CA ALA A 33 -16.63 36.84 -24.15
C ALA A 33 -17.18 38.00 -23.28
N ALA A 34 -17.72 39.04 -23.92
CA ALA A 34 -18.38 40.16 -23.25
C ALA A 34 -19.74 39.78 -22.62
N GLU A 35 -20.50 38.85 -23.22
CA GLU A 35 -21.78 38.41 -22.68
C GLU A 35 -21.60 37.49 -21.46
N LEU A 36 -20.52 36.69 -21.46
CA LEU A 36 -20.16 35.86 -20.30
C LEU A 36 -19.90 36.73 -19.06
N GLY A 37 -19.34 37.94 -19.25
CA GLY A 37 -19.13 38.92 -18.20
C GLY A 37 -20.42 39.48 -17.61
N GLN A 38 -21.46 39.69 -18.43
CA GLN A 38 -22.77 40.19 -17.98
C GLN A 38 -23.58 39.13 -17.24
N VAL A 39 -23.48 37.85 -17.64
CA VAL A 39 -24.14 36.76 -16.91
C VAL A 39 -23.49 36.57 -15.53
N LEU A 40 -22.16 36.65 -15.45
CA LEU A 40 -21.42 36.56 -14.19
C LEU A 40 -21.70 37.74 -13.25
N SER A 41 -21.91 38.95 -13.79
CA SER A 41 -22.28 40.11 -12.95
C SER A 41 -23.75 40.05 -12.50
N GLY A 42 -24.66 39.51 -13.31
CA GLY A 42 -26.07 39.29 -12.94
C GLY A 42 -26.26 38.27 -11.82
N LEU A 43 -25.34 37.30 -11.69
CA LEU A 43 -25.32 36.30 -10.60
C LEU A 43 -24.82 36.85 -9.26
N GLY A 44 -24.61 38.16 -9.13
CA GLY A 44 -24.16 38.79 -7.88
C GLY A 44 -22.69 38.49 -7.54
N ILE A 45 -21.91 37.98 -8.49
CA ILE A 45 -20.46 37.82 -8.36
C ILE A 45 -19.81 39.17 -8.68
N GLU A 46 -20.13 40.18 -7.87
CA GLU A 46 -19.55 41.51 -7.98
C GLU A 46 -18.09 41.43 -7.52
N SER A 47 -17.22 41.20 -8.50
CA SER A 47 -15.77 41.09 -8.33
C SER A 47 -15.15 42.44 -8.00
N SER A 48 -15.23 42.92 -6.74
CA SER A 48 -14.33 44.02 -6.36
C SER A 48 -14.06 44.26 -4.88
N ASN A 49 -14.66 43.55 -3.91
CA ASN A 49 -14.38 43.89 -2.51
C ASN A 49 -13.05 43.26 -2.03
N PRO A 50 -11.96 44.03 -1.84
CA PRO A 50 -10.62 43.47 -1.55
C PRO A 50 -10.58 42.71 -0.22
N LYS A 51 -11.43 43.11 0.75
CA LYS A 51 -11.59 42.41 2.04
C LYS A 51 -12.17 41.00 1.86
N GLN A 52 -13.10 40.83 0.91
CA GLN A 52 -13.73 39.54 0.62
C GLN A 52 -12.79 38.63 -0.20
N LYS A 53 -11.93 39.20 -1.06
CA LYS A 53 -10.82 38.49 -1.72
C LYS A 53 -9.81 37.93 -0.71
N ALA A 54 -9.43 38.72 0.29
CA ALA A 54 -8.52 38.26 1.35
C ALA A 54 -9.11 37.13 2.21
N LEU A 55 -10.40 37.20 2.56
CA LEU A 55 -11.10 36.14 3.28
C LEU A 55 -11.26 34.86 2.44
N ARG A 56 -11.60 34.97 1.14
CA ARG A 56 -11.63 33.82 0.22
C ARG A 56 -10.25 33.19 0.04
N GLN A 57 -9.19 33.97 -0.07
CA GLN A 57 -7.82 33.45 -0.14
C GLN A 57 -7.44 32.67 1.11
N ARG A 58 -7.69 33.21 2.31
CA ARG A 58 -7.46 32.50 3.58
C ARG A 58 -8.27 31.20 3.68
N TYR A 59 -9.56 31.25 3.33
CA TYR A 59 -10.43 30.08 3.30
C TYR A 59 -9.96 29.01 2.30
N SER A 60 -9.34 29.42 1.18
CA SER A 60 -8.77 28.48 0.20
C SER A 60 -7.53 27.74 0.74
N ILE A 61 -6.69 28.42 1.53
CA ILE A 61 -5.45 27.84 2.06
C ILE A 61 -5.78 26.84 3.16
N THR A 62 -6.67 27.19 4.09
CA THR A 62 -7.08 26.29 5.17
C THR A 62 -7.77 25.04 4.63
N ARG A 63 -8.65 25.18 3.63
CA ARG A 63 -9.32 24.05 2.99
C ARG A 63 -8.33 23.13 2.26
N ARG A 64 -7.35 23.70 1.54
CA ARG A 64 -6.28 22.92 0.88
C ARG A 64 -5.40 22.20 1.89
N ALA A 65 -5.03 22.85 2.98
CA ALA A 65 -4.25 22.24 4.06
C ALA A 65 -5.02 21.09 4.72
N HIS A 66 -6.31 21.29 5.02
CA HIS A 66 -7.16 20.24 5.59
C HIS A 66 -7.29 19.02 4.66
N TRP A 67 -7.47 19.25 3.35
CA TRP A 67 -7.51 18.17 2.36
C TRP A 67 -6.20 17.38 2.31
N ARG A 68 -5.06 18.07 2.30
CA ARG A 68 -3.74 17.41 2.33
C ARG A 68 -3.50 16.65 3.64
N LEU A 69 -3.90 17.22 4.78
CA LEU A 69 -3.77 16.56 6.08
C LEU A 69 -4.61 15.29 6.13
N ARG A 70 -5.87 15.34 5.65
CA ARG A 70 -6.74 14.18 5.56
C ARG A 70 -6.13 13.09 4.67
N TRP A 71 -5.58 13.48 3.52
CA TRP A 71 -4.90 12.57 2.59
C TRP A 71 -3.68 11.90 3.22
N LEU A 72 -2.84 12.67 3.91
CA LEU A 72 -1.68 12.14 4.64
C LEU A 72 -2.09 11.20 5.78
N LEU A 73 -3.15 11.53 6.53
CA LEU A 73 -3.68 10.67 7.59
C LEU A 73 -4.21 9.35 7.03
N LEU A 74 -4.94 9.37 5.91
CA LEU A 74 -5.41 8.16 5.23
C LEU A 74 -4.23 7.27 4.81
N LYS A 75 -3.19 7.83 4.20
CA LYS A 75 -1.98 7.08 3.83
C LYS A 75 -1.22 6.54 5.03
N ALA A 76 -1.09 7.34 6.09
CA ALA A 76 -0.43 6.92 7.32
C ALA A 76 -1.17 5.75 7.97
N VAL A 77 -2.51 5.79 8.05
CA VAL A 77 -3.31 4.70 8.62
C VAL A 77 -3.19 3.41 7.80
N GLY A 78 -3.23 3.51 6.47
CA GLY A 78 -3.00 2.35 5.59
C GLY A 78 -1.60 1.75 5.76
N ALA A 79 -0.57 2.60 5.79
CA ALA A 79 0.82 2.19 5.97
C ALA A 79 1.11 1.60 7.36
N VAL A 80 0.40 2.06 8.40
CA VAL A 80 0.47 1.45 9.75
C VAL A 80 -0.15 0.05 9.73
N GLY A 81 -1.28 -0.14 9.04
CA GLY A 81 -1.93 -1.45 8.90
C GLY A 81 -1.03 -2.49 8.23
N SER A 82 -0.45 -2.15 7.07
CA SER A 82 0.51 -3.03 6.37
C SER A 82 1.84 -3.17 7.13
N GLY A 83 2.28 -2.12 7.83
CA GLY A 83 3.46 -2.17 8.69
C GLY A 83 3.31 -3.19 9.83
N CYS A 84 2.14 -3.28 10.46
CA CYS A 84 1.87 -4.26 11.52
C CYS A 84 1.93 -5.71 11.02
N THR A 85 1.32 -6.03 9.87
CA THR A 85 1.32 -7.39 9.31
C THR A 85 2.71 -7.82 8.86
N CYS A 86 3.40 -6.98 8.09
CA CYS A 86 4.78 -7.24 7.67
C CYS A 86 5.73 -7.26 8.87
N GLY A 87 5.50 -6.43 9.89
CA GLY A 87 6.24 -6.43 11.14
C GLY A 87 6.12 -7.75 11.89
N LEU A 88 4.92 -8.32 12.00
CA LEU A 88 4.70 -9.64 12.62
C LEU A 88 5.38 -10.77 11.82
N ALA A 89 5.30 -10.74 10.49
CA ALA A 89 6.02 -11.68 9.65
C ALA A 89 7.55 -11.53 9.82
N GLY A 90 8.03 -10.29 9.91
CA GLY A 90 9.43 -9.96 10.19
C GLY A 90 9.89 -10.44 11.56
N VAL A 91 9.04 -10.38 12.59
CA VAL A 91 9.31 -10.96 13.91
C VAL A 91 9.51 -12.46 13.81
N ALA A 92 8.64 -13.18 13.09
CA ALA A 92 8.76 -14.62 12.91
C ALA A 92 10.05 -14.99 12.15
N GLY A 93 10.34 -14.30 11.04
CA GLY A 93 11.57 -14.50 10.28
C GLY A 93 12.83 -14.16 11.06
N GLY A 94 12.80 -13.05 11.82
CA GLY A 94 13.91 -12.62 12.68
C GLY A 94 14.16 -13.59 13.84
N ALA A 95 13.11 -14.12 14.45
CA ALA A 95 13.21 -15.16 15.47
C ALA A 95 13.82 -16.44 14.91
N PHE A 96 13.42 -16.86 13.71
CA PHE A 96 13.97 -18.02 13.02
C PHE A 96 15.46 -17.84 12.72
N ILE A 97 15.85 -16.72 12.10
CA ILE A 97 17.26 -16.42 11.80
C ILE A 97 18.09 -16.32 13.08
N GLY A 98 17.59 -15.63 14.10
CA GLY A 98 18.27 -15.51 15.40
C GLY A 98 18.48 -16.86 16.07
N SER A 99 17.50 -17.76 15.97
CA SER A 99 17.61 -19.12 16.51
C SER A 99 18.60 -19.97 15.70
N CYS A 100 18.64 -19.83 14.38
CA CYS A 100 19.66 -20.48 13.53
C CYS A 100 21.08 -20.02 13.90
N LEU A 101 21.28 -18.73 14.15
CA LEU A 101 22.58 -18.17 14.58
C LEU A 101 22.97 -18.59 16.00
N ALA A 102 22.01 -18.97 16.84
CA ALA A 102 22.27 -19.45 18.18
C ALA A 102 22.86 -20.87 18.20
N ILE A 103 22.62 -21.67 17.14
CA ILE A 103 23.09 -23.06 17.05
C ILE A 103 24.61 -23.06 16.78
N PRO A 104 25.41 -23.70 17.65
CA PRO A 104 26.84 -23.86 17.38
C PRO A 104 27.06 -24.79 16.17
N SER A 105 27.95 -24.39 15.25
CA SER A 105 28.22 -25.13 14.01
C SER A 105 28.65 -26.59 14.21
N ARG A 106 29.16 -26.93 15.40
CA ARG A 106 29.58 -28.30 15.76
C ARG A 106 28.41 -29.29 15.92
N VAL A 107 27.19 -28.80 16.11
CA VAL A 107 25.99 -29.61 16.39
C VAL A 107 25.00 -29.56 15.22
N MET A 108 25.36 -28.89 14.11
CA MET A 108 24.51 -28.84 12.93
C MET A 108 24.41 -30.24 12.30
N PRO A 109 23.20 -30.71 11.98
CA PRO A 109 23.04 -31.97 11.27
C PRO A 109 23.56 -31.83 9.85
N ASP A 110 24.51 -32.69 9.46
CA ASP A 110 24.98 -32.77 8.08
C ASP A 110 23.91 -33.42 7.20
N PHE A 111 23.35 -32.64 6.27
CA PHE A 111 22.43 -33.14 5.25
C PHE A 111 23.24 -33.73 4.10
N GLN A 112 23.17 -35.05 3.90
CA GLN A 112 23.84 -35.72 2.79
C GLN A 112 22.83 -35.98 1.66
N ILE A 113 23.27 -35.80 0.41
CA ILE A 113 22.41 -35.96 -0.78
C ILE A 113 21.83 -37.39 -0.88
N GLY A 114 22.52 -38.38 -0.30
CA GLY A 114 22.08 -39.79 -0.27
C GLY A 114 21.15 -40.19 0.87
N ASP A 115 20.73 -39.25 1.73
CA ASP A 115 19.82 -39.57 2.84
C ASP A 115 18.43 -39.99 2.33
N THR A 116 17.88 -41.08 2.87
CA THR A 116 16.49 -41.48 2.60
C THR A 116 15.50 -40.44 3.14
N GLU A 117 14.29 -40.35 2.57
CA GLU A 117 13.27 -39.37 2.99
C GLU A 117 12.96 -39.43 4.50
N LEU A 118 13.00 -40.63 5.08
CA LEU A 118 12.79 -40.82 6.52
C LEU A 118 13.94 -40.24 7.35
N ILE A 119 15.19 -40.45 6.93
CA ILE A 119 16.37 -39.85 7.58
C ILE A 119 16.31 -38.33 7.45
N ARG A 120 15.92 -37.81 6.28
CA ARG A 120 15.77 -36.37 6.05
C ARG A 120 14.70 -35.77 6.97
N ALA A 121 13.54 -36.42 7.09
CA ALA A 121 12.47 -36.00 7.99
C ALA A 121 12.91 -36.04 9.48
N LEU A 122 13.69 -37.05 9.86
CA LEU A 122 14.22 -37.13 11.23
C LEU A 122 15.26 -36.03 11.50
N LYS A 123 16.16 -35.75 10.55
CA LYS A 123 17.16 -34.67 10.64
C LYS A 123 16.49 -33.29 10.69
N SER A 124 15.45 -33.05 9.89
CA SER A 124 14.70 -31.79 9.93
C SER A 124 13.94 -31.64 11.25
N GLY A 125 13.30 -32.70 11.76
CA GLY A 125 12.67 -32.70 13.09
C GLY A 125 13.68 -32.41 14.20
N TYR A 126 14.85 -33.05 14.17
CA TYR A 126 15.93 -32.79 15.11
C TYR A 126 16.45 -31.35 15.02
N PHE A 127 16.58 -30.80 13.81
CA PHE A 127 16.95 -29.40 13.61
C PHE A 127 15.94 -28.43 14.23
N VAL A 128 14.63 -28.69 14.09
CA VAL A 128 13.58 -27.88 14.74
C VAL A 128 13.71 -27.92 16.26
N VAL A 129 13.98 -29.10 16.85
CA VAL A 129 14.20 -29.25 18.29
C VAL A 129 15.44 -28.48 18.74
N LEU A 130 16.54 -28.54 17.99
CA LEU A 130 17.75 -27.74 18.26
C LEU A 130 17.47 -26.24 18.22
N LEU A 131 16.68 -25.81 17.23
CA LEU A 131 16.32 -24.40 17.04
C LEU A 131 15.50 -23.88 18.22
N LEU A 132 14.54 -24.66 18.73
CA LEU A 132 13.82 -24.35 19.97
C LEU A 132 14.75 -24.34 21.19
N TYR A 133 15.57 -25.38 21.35
CA TYR A 133 16.43 -25.55 22.52
C TYR A 133 17.44 -24.41 22.66
N TYR A 134 18.23 -24.15 21.60
CA TYR A 134 19.23 -23.09 21.59
C TYR A 134 18.62 -21.69 21.51
N GLY A 135 17.45 -21.55 20.88
CA GLY A 135 16.69 -20.30 20.87
C GLY A 135 16.28 -19.85 22.27
N VAL A 136 15.83 -20.78 23.12
CA VAL A 136 15.50 -20.49 24.53
C VAL A 136 16.78 -20.22 25.35
N GLN A 137 17.86 -20.96 25.10
CA GLN A 137 19.10 -20.81 25.86
C GLN A 137 19.83 -19.49 25.57
N ARG A 138 19.77 -18.97 24.34
CA ARG A 138 20.45 -17.74 23.90
C ARG A 138 19.46 -16.68 23.45
N TRP A 139 18.60 -16.25 24.38
CA TRP A 139 17.56 -15.27 24.11
C TRP A 139 18.08 -13.93 23.56
N ASP A 140 19.32 -13.54 23.88
CA ASP A 140 19.92 -12.29 23.40
C ASP A 140 20.03 -12.23 21.86
N LEU A 141 20.44 -13.33 21.23
CA LEU A 141 20.56 -13.43 19.77
C LEU A 141 19.18 -13.43 19.10
N VAL A 142 18.23 -14.14 19.70
CA VAL A 142 16.84 -14.19 19.23
C VAL A 142 16.19 -12.81 19.35
N ALA A 143 16.40 -12.11 20.46
CA ALA A 143 15.90 -10.76 20.68
C ALA A 143 16.50 -9.75 19.70
N LEU A 144 17.80 -9.87 19.37
CA LEU A 144 18.43 -9.08 18.32
C LEU A 144 17.79 -9.35 16.95
N GLY A 145 17.64 -10.62 16.59
CA GLY A 145 16.98 -11.06 15.37
C GLY A 145 15.54 -10.54 15.27
N LEU A 146 14.77 -10.63 16.35
CA LEU A 146 13.41 -10.09 16.45
C LEU A 146 13.39 -8.58 16.20
N LYS A 147 14.28 -7.81 16.83
CA LYS A 147 14.32 -6.34 16.68
C LYS A 147 14.62 -5.94 15.25
N ILE A 148 15.62 -6.57 14.63
CA ILE A 148 16.02 -6.29 13.24
C ILE A 148 14.91 -6.72 12.29
N GLY A 149 14.39 -7.95 12.45
CA GLY A 149 13.32 -8.49 11.62
C GLY A 149 12.04 -7.67 11.71
N ALA A 150 11.62 -7.28 12.91
CA ALA A 150 10.48 -6.39 13.12
C ALA A 150 10.70 -5.03 12.47
N GLY A 151 11.88 -4.42 12.66
CA GLY A 151 12.21 -3.13 12.07
C GLY A 151 12.17 -3.15 10.54
N LEU A 152 12.82 -4.13 9.92
CA LEU A 152 12.79 -4.32 8.46
C LEU A 152 11.38 -4.60 7.94
N GLY A 153 10.62 -5.46 8.65
CA GLY A 153 9.24 -5.78 8.30
C GLY A 153 8.32 -4.56 8.34
N VAL A 154 8.42 -3.74 9.40
CA VAL A 154 7.63 -2.51 9.54
C VAL A 154 8.02 -1.50 8.46
N CYS A 155 9.31 -1.28 8.21
CA CYS A 155 9.77 -0.36 7.16
C CYS A 155 9.29 -0.79 5.77
N TYR A 156 9.39 -2.08 5.46
CA TYR A 156 8.92 -2.64 4.19
C TYR A 156 7.40 -2.52 4.05
N GLY A 157 6.64 -2.89 5.08
CA GLY A 157 5.19 -2.79 5.09
C GLY A 157 4.70 -1.34 4.96
N PHE A 158 5.37 -0.41 5.65
CA PHE A 158 5.07 1.02 5.56
C PHE A 158 5.32 1.56 4.14
N TRP A 159 6.44 1.17 3.53
CA TRP A 159 6.76 1.52 2.15
C TRP A 159 5.71 1.00 1.17
N GLN A 160 5.32 -0.27 1.27
CA GLN A 160 4.26 -0.82 0.43
C GLN A 160 2.93 -0.10 0.61
N GLY A 161 2.52 0.17 1.86
CA GLY A 161 1.24 0.83 2.14
C GLY A 161 1.16 2.25 1.59
N LEU A 162 2.28 2.97 1.52
CA LEU A 162 2.33 4.30 0.90
C LEU A 162 2.08 4.28 -0.61
N VAL A 163 2.51 3.20 -1.29
CA VAL A 163 2.41 3.05 -2.75
C VAL A 163 1.01 2.62 -3.19
N ILE A 164 0.35 1.76 -2.41
CA ILE A 164 -0.90 1.08 -2.84
C ILE A 164 -2.17 1.89 -2.55
N VAL A 165 -2.16 2.79 -1.55
CA VAL A 165 -3.40 3.44 -1.09
C VAL A 165 -3.80 4.61 -2.00
N ASP A 166 -4.86 4.39 -2.78
CA ASP A 166 -5.68 5.45 -3.39
C ASP A 166 -6.75 5.93 -2.40
N PRO A 167 -6.70 7.20 -1.96
CA PRO A 167 -7.55 7.70 -0.89
C PRO A 167 -8.84 8.36 -1.36
N GLU A 168 -9.14 8.36 -2.67
CA GLU A 168 -10.28 9.11 -3.22
C GLU A 168 -11.63 8.47 -2.88
N ASP A 169 -11.70 7.14 -2.72
CA ASP A 169 -12.98 6.45 -2.60
C ASP A 169 -13.25 5.77 -1.25
N HIS A 170 -12.32 5.82 -0.29
CA HIS A 170 -12.35 4.93 0.88
C HIS A 170 -12.28 5.68 2.23
N GLY A 171 -13.11 5.24 3.19
CA GLY A 171 -13.08 5.74 4.57
C GLY A 171 -11.85 5.23 5.34
N LEU A 172 -11.46 5.90 6.44
CA LEU A 172 -10.29 5.55 7.24
C LEU A 172 -10.25 4.06 7.65
N ARG A 173 -11.41 3.52 8.03
CA ARG A 173 -11.53 2.11 8.44
C ARG A 173 -11.35 1.15 7.25
N SER A 174 -11.91 1.47 6.08
CA SER A 174 -11.76 0.60 4.90
C SER A 174 -10.33 0.59 4.38
N VAL A 175 -9.64 1.75 4.37
CA VAL A 175 -8.22 1.84 3.99
C VAL A 175 -7.34 0.98 4.91
N PHE A 176 -7.62 0.97 6.21
CA PHE A 176 -6.89 0.12 7.15
C PHE A 176 -7.09 -1.38 6.87
N TYR A 177 -8.34 -1.81 6.66
CA TYR A 177 -8.63 -3.21 6.33
C TYR A 177 -8.09 -3.62 4.96
N GLU A 178 -8.07 -2.72 3.98
CA GLU A 178 -7.51 -2.98 2.66
C GLU A 178 -5.99 -3.19 2.74
N GLY A 179 -5.30 -2.39 3.57
CA GLY A 179 -3.89 -2.58 3.88
C GLY A 179 -3.59 -3.93 4.56
N LEU A 180 -4.47 -4.37 5.48
CA LEU A 180 -4.37 -5.70 6.09
C LEU A 180 -4.57 -6.82 5.05
N ARG A 181 -5.60 -6.69 4.19
CA ARG A 181 -6.00 -7.74 3.24
C ARG A 181 -4.99 -7.92 2.11
N THR A 182 -4.48 -6.83 1.55
CA THR A 182 -3.47 -6.85 0.48
C THR A 182 -2.21 -7.60 0.91
N SER A 183 -1.80 -7.44 2.17
CA SER A 183 -0.65 -8.15 2.74
C SER A 183 -0.83 -9.67 2.74
N PHE A 184 -2.02 -10.16 3.11
CA PHE A 184 -2.32 -11.60 3.11
C PHE A 184 -2.39 -12.17 1.68
N SER A 185 -3.02 -11.45 0.75
CA SER A 185 -3.12 -11.88 -0.64
C SER A 185 -1.75 -11.96 -1.32
N ALA A 186 -0.86 -11.00 -1.06
CA ALA A 186 0.51 -11.01 -1.59
C ALA A 186 1.29 -12.25 -1.10
N MET A 187 1.11 -12.61 0.17
CA MET A 187 1.77 -13.77 0.77
C MET A 187 1.21 -15.11 0.25
N SER A 188 -0.09 -15.19 -0.04
CA SER A 188 -0.66 -16.37 -0.71
C SER A 188 -0.20 -16.48 -2.17
N ALA A 189 -0.10 -15.37 -2.89
CA ALA A 189 0.28 -15.35 -4.30
C ALA A 189 1.74 -15.80 -4.49
N SER A 190 2.67 -15.36 -3.63
CA SER A 190 4.07 -15.79 -3.70
C SER A 190 4.27 -17.28 -3.40
N THR A 191 3.36 -17.89 -2.64
CA THR A 191 3.43 -19.32 -2.32
C THR A 191 3.02 -20.18 -3.52
N CYS A 192 2.10 -19.70 -4.36
CA CYS A 192 1.62 -20.44 -5.54
C CYS A 192 2.58 -20.39 -6.73
N THR A 193 3.32 -19.28 -6.92
CA THR A 193 4.24 -19.13 -8.06
C THR A 193 5.47 -20.03 -7.96
N HIS A 194 5.88 -20.44 -6.75
CA HIS A 194 7.05 -21.31 -6.58
C HIS A 194 6.77 -22.80 -6.84
N THR A 195 5.50 -23.21 -6.91
CA THR A 195 5.11 -24.61 -7.16
C THR A 195 4.87 -24.96 -8.63
N SER A 196 4.82 -23.98 -9.55
CA SER A 196 4.46 -24.23 -10.95
C SER A 196 5.61 -24.21 -11.97
N GLU A 197 6.83 -23.79 -11.60
CA GLU A 197 7.94 -23.66 -12.56
C GLU A 197 8.89 -24.87 -12.63
N GLY A 198 8.61 -25.97 -11.93
CA GLY A 198 9.63 -27.00 -11.68
C GLY A 198 9.22 -28.46 -11.78
N VAL A 199 8.40 -28.87 -12.76
CA VAL A 199 8.40 -30.27 -13.24
C VAL A 199 8.12 -30.32 -14.75
N ALA A 200 8.96 -29.68 -15.55
CA ALA A 200 9.10 -30.07 -16.95
C ALA A 200 9.92 -31.38 -16.94
N TRP A 201 9.24 -32.52 -17.06
CA TRP A 201 9.90 -33.83 -17.22
C TRP A 201 10.75 -33.81 -18.49
N PRO A 202 12.09 -33.95 -18.40
CA PRO A 202 12.91 -34.14 -19.58
C PRO A 202 12.83 -35.63 -19.95
N GLY A 203 12.31 -35.92 -21.13
CA GLY A 203 12.52 -37.22 -21.77
C GLY A 203 11.32 -38.16 -21.75
N SER A 204 10.38 -37.92 -22.66
CA SER A 204 9.83 -39.01 -23.46
C SER A 204 10.15 -38.70 -24.93
N THR A 205 11.43 -38.78 -25.28
CA THR A 205 11.83 -38.99 -26.67
C THR A 205 11.50 -40.44 -26.98
N ASP A 206 10.34 -40.64 -27.59
CA ASP A 206 10.04 -41.84 -28.35
C ASP A 206 11.00 -41.89 -29.54
N GLU A 207 12.16 -42.54 -29.34
CA GLU A 207 12.96 -43.09 -30.43
C GLU A 207 12.88 -44.62 -30.35
N ASP A 208 12.22 -45.17 -31.36
CA ASP A 208 12.48 -46.46 -32.02
C ASP A 208 12.26 -47.77 -31.25
N LEU A 209 11.16 -48.47 -31.57
CA LEU A 209 11.14 -49.72 -32.36
C LEU A 209 9.75 -50.38 -32.41
#